data_AF-A0AA42T1Z0-F1
#
_entry.id   AF-A0AA42T1Z0-F1
#
_cell.length_a   1.000
_cell.length_b   1.000
_cell.length_c   1.000
_cell.angle_alpha   90.00
_cell.angle_beta   90.00
_cell.angle_gamma   90.00
#
_symmetry.space_group_name_H-M   'P 1'
#
loop_
_entity.id
_entity.type
_entity.pdbx_description
1 polymer ?
#
loop_
_entity_poly.entity_id
_entity_poly.type
_entity_poly.pdbx_seq_one_letter_code
_entity_poly.pdbx_strand_id
1 'polypeptide(L)'
;MTGISPVIEQLQDCRTDAERARWLLNIPTFTFYREQTAIYRALRKAGFGRGEQLVDLEISALLTVRDRFGRLPADVEDLLNAARTFMETLARKGGVK
;
A
#
# COMPACT_ATOMS: atom_id res chain seq x y z
N MET A 1 8.85 16.31 19.33
CA MET A 1 8.99 15.47 18.11
C MET A 1 8.50 14.09 18.45
N THR A 2 7.44 13.62 17.80
CA THR A 2 6.82 12.30 18.04
C THR A 2 7.66 11.12 17.53
N GLY A 3 8.77 11.38 16.83
CA GLY A 3 9.65 10.34 16.27
C GLY A 3 9.04 9.57 15.10
N ILE A 4 7.91 10.05 14.55
CA ILE A 4 7.21 9.42 13.43
C ILE A 4 7.93 9.79 12.13
N SER A 5 8.06 8.83 11.21
CA SER A 5 8.63 9.08 9.88
C SER A 5 7.77 10.09 9.11
N PRO A 6 8.36 11.11 8.45
CA PRO A 6 7.59 12.09 7.65
C PRO A 6 6.70 11.46 6.58
N VAL A 7 7.07 10.28 6.09
CA VAL A 7 6.28 9.52 5.11
C VAL A 7 4.96 9.05 5.72
N ILE A 8 4.96 8.65 6.99
CA ILE A 8 3.75 8.20 7.71
C ILE A 8 2.85 9.38 8.09
N GLU A 9 3.42 10.55 8.38
CA GLU A 9 2.64 11.77 8.62
C GLU A 9 1.75 12.08 7.40
N GLN A 10 2.29 11.95 6.19
CA GLN A 10 1.51 12.13 4.94
C GLN A 10 0.32 11.16 4.83
N LEU A 11 0.48 9.90 5.26
CA LEU A 11 -0.63 8.93 5.26
C LEU A 11 -1.70 9.33 6.29
N GLN A 12 -1.30 9.85 7.45
CA GLN A 12 -2.23 10.30 8.49
C GLN A 12 -3.00 11.56 8.07
N ASP A 13 -2.38 12.41 7.26
CA ASP A 13 -2.99 13.64 6.73
C ASP A 13 -3.97 13.39 5.58
N CYS A 14 -3.94 12.19 4.97
CA CYS A 14 -4.92 11.81 3.96
C CYS A 14 -6.34 11.83 4.54
N ARG A 15 -7.25 12.54 3.87
CA ARG A 15 -8.65 12.72 4.26
C ARG A 15 -9.55 11.67 3.61
N THR A 16 -9.24 11.27 2.38
CA THR A 16 -10.06 10.33 1.61
C THR A 16 -9.34 9.02 1.32
N ASP A 17 -10.11 7.96 1.05
CA ASP A 17 -9.55 6.67 0.64
C ASP A 17 -8.87 6.76 -0.73
N ALA A 18 -9.27 7.71 -1.59
CA ALA A 18 -8.59 7.98 -2.85
C ALA A 18 -7.17 8.54 -2.63
N GLU A 19 -7.01 9.47 -1.68
CA GLU A 19 -5.70 9.99 -1.27
C GLU A 19 -4.84 8.89 -0.64
N ARG A 20 -5.41 8.05 0.25
CA ARG A 20 -4.71 6.91 0.85
C ARG A 20 -4.28 5.89 -0.20
N ALA A 21 -5.16 5.57 -1.16
CA ALA A 21 -4.82 4.68 -2.27
C ALA A 21 -3.69 5.25 -3.13
N ARG A 22 -3.74 6.54 -3.44
CA ARG A 22 -2.67 7.23 -4.17
C ARG A 22 -1.35 7.18 -3.41
N TRP A 23 -1.38 7.42 -2.09
CA TRP A 23 -0.20 7.37 -1.24
C TRP A 23 0.41 5.97 -1.25
N LEU A 24 -0.40 4.92 -1.05
CA LEU A 24 0.07 3.53 -1.02
C LEU A 24 0.74 3.12 -2.35
N LEU A 25 0.22 3.58 -3.48
CA LEU A 25 0.80 3.31 -4.80
C LEU A 25 2.12 4.06 -5.06
N ASN A 26 2.41 5.12 -4.32
CA ASN A 26 3.56 6.01 -4.58
C ASN A 26 4.74 5.80 -3.64
N ILE A 27 4.57 5.13 -2.50
CA ILE A 27 5.68 4.90 -1.56
C ILE A 27 6.64 3.81 -2.05
N PRO A 28 7.94 3.87 -1.68
CA PRO A 28 8.88 2.79 -1.96
C PRO A 28 8.45 1.49 -1.26
N THR A 29 8.61 0.35 -1.94
CA THR A 29 8.16 -0.96 -1.44
C THR A 29 8.74 -1.31 -0.07
N PHE A 30 10.01 -0.97 0.20
CA PHE A 30 10.63 -1.23 1.51
C PHE A 30 9.93 -0.51 2.68
N THR A 31 9.24 0.60 2.41
CA THR A 31 8.47 1.35 3.41
C THR A 31 7.33 0.51 3.99
N PHE A 32 6.69 -0.35 3.18
CA PHE A 32 5.65 -1.26 3.67
C PHE A 32 6.16 -2.17 4.78
N TYR A 33 7.37 -2.71 4.62
CA TYR A 33 7.99 -3.59 5.61
C TYR A 33 8.50 -2.80 6.83
N ARG A 34 9.22 -1.70 6.60
CA ARG A 34 9.83 -0.92 7.69
C ARG A 34 8.80 -0.27 8.61
N GLU A 35 7.74 0.29 8.05
CA GLU A 35 6.73 1.07 8.78
C GLU A 35 5.41 0.30 8.97
N GLN A 36 5.43 -1.03 8.82
CA GLN A 36 4.25 -1.89 8.77
C GLN A 36 3.21 -1.54 9.83
N THR A 37 3.62 -1.52 11.10
CA THR A 37 2.74 -1.23 12.24
C THR A 37 2.09 0.15 12.15
N ALA A 38 2.83 1.16 11.71
CA ALA A 38 2.34 2.52 11.61
C ALA A 38 1.34 2.67 10.46
N ILE A 39 1.60 2.01 9.32
CA ILE A 39 0.70 1.97 8.17
C ILE A 39 -0.62 1.31 8.55
N TYR A 40 -0.62 0.09 9.12
CA TYR A 40 -1.87 -0.57 9.53
C TYR A 40 -2.66 0.26 10.55
N ARG A 41 -1.99 0.89 11.53
CA ARG A 41 -2.67 1.75 12.49
C ARG A 41 -3.40 2.91 11.81
N ALA A 42 -2.76 3.57 10.85
CA ALA A 42 -3.37 4.68 10.11
C ALA A 42 -4.56 4.20 9.26
N LEU A 43 -4.40 3.08 8.55
CA LEU A 43 -5.45 2.50 7.70
C LEU A 43 -6.67 2.01 8.51
N ARG A 44 -6.44 1.33 9.63
CA ARG A 44 -7.51 0.88 10.55
C ARG A 44 -8.27 2.04 11.16
N LYS A 45 -7.56 3.09 11.58
CA LYS A 45 -8.20 4.32 12.10
C LYS A 45 -9.11 4.96 11.05
N ALA A 46 -8.75 4.87 9.77
CA ALA A 46 -9.56 5.36 8.66
C ALA A 46 -10.65 4.37 8.19
N GLY A 47 -10.66 3.12 8.68
CA GLY A 47 -11.55 2.06 8.19
C GLY A 47 -11.23 1.57 6.77
N PHE A 48 -10.04 1.87 6.24
CA PHE A 48 -9.70 1.60 4.84
C PHE A 48 -9.12 0.19 4.63
N GLY A 49 -9.99 -0.83 4.77
CA GLY A 49 -9.57 -2.24 4.71
C GLY A 49 -8.98 -2.70 3.37
N ARG A 50 -9.32 -2.04 2.26
CA ARG A 50 -8.69 -2.30 0.95
C ARG A 50 -7.21 -1.87 0.93
N GLY A 51 -6.87 -0.83 1.67
CA GLY A 51 -5.48 -0.45 1.90
C GLY A 51 -4.72 -1.53 2.67
N GLU A 52 -5.32 -2.10 3.72
CA GLU A 52 -4.69 -3.18 4.51
C GLU A 52 -4.39 -4.41 3.63
N GLN A 53 -5.34 -4.80 2.77
CA GLN A 53 -5.14 -5.90 1.81
C GLN A 53 -3.97 -5.64 0.85
N LEU A 54 -3.82 -4.41 0.35
CA LEU A 54 -2.67 -4.07 -0.51
C LEU A 54 -1.35 -4.19 0.28
N VAL A 55 -1.31 -3.70 1.53
CA VAL A 55 -0.10 -3.80 2.37
C VAL A 55 0.29 -5.26 2.60
N ASP A 56 -0.68 -6.14 2.89
CA ASP A 56 -0.45 -7.58 3.04
C ASP A 56 0.21 -8.18 1.78
N LEU A 57 -0.30 -7.83 0.60
CA LEU A 57 0.20 -8.32 -0.69
C LEU A 57 1.59 -7.78 -1.03
N GLU A 58 1.84 -6.49 -0.81
CA GLU A 58 3.15 -5.87 -1.05
C GLU A 58 4.23 -6.48 -0.15
N ILE A 59 3.93 -6.72 1.13
CA ILE A 59 4.85 -7.36 2.06
C ILE A 59 5.05 -8.83 1.67
N SER A 60 3.97 -9.54 1.34
CA SER A 60 4.07 -10.94 0.90
C SER A 60 4.92 -11.06 -0.37
N ALA A 61 4.70 -10.18 -1.36
CA ALA A 61 5.51 -10.13 -2.57
C ALA A 61 6.98 -9.76 -2.27
N LEU A 62 7.25 -8.87 -1.32
CA LEU A 62 8.62 -8.55 -0.91
C LEU A 62 9.34 -9.77 -0.33
N LEU A 63 8.64 -10.60 0.45
CA LEU A 63 9.21 -11.75 1.17
C LEU A 63 9.16 -13.06 0.37
N THR A 64 8.42 -13.11 -0.74
CA THR A 64 8.27 -14.31 -1.55
C THR A 64 9.58 -14.73 -2.23
N VAL A 65 9.90 -16.02 -2.17
CA VAL A 65 11.06 -16.58 -2.89
C VAL A 65 10.89 -16.38 -4.40
N ARG A 66 11.93 -15.83 -5.03
CA ARG A 66 11.91 -15.55 -6.46
C ARG A 66 12.11 -16.82 -7.29
N ASP A 67 11.62 -16.80 -8.52
CA ASP A 67 11.85 -17.86 -9.47
C ASP A 67 13.32 -17.92 -9.92
N ARG A 68 13.65 -18.89 -10.79
CA ARG A 68 15.00 -19.06 -11.33
C ARG A 68 15.55 -17.86 -12.11
N PHE A 69 14.70 -16.91 -12.47
CA PHE A 69 15.05 -15.68 -13.18
C PHE A 69 15.00 -14.43 -12.28
N GLY A 70 14.76 -14.60 -10.98
CA GLY A 70 14.66 -13.49 -10.03
C GLY A 70 13.31 -12.77 -10.02
N ARG A 71 12.26 -13.35 -10.63
CA ARG A 71 10.92 -12.77 -10.72
C ARG A 71 10.01 -13.28 -9.61
N LEU A 72 8.90 -12.58 -9.39
CA LEU A 72 7.83 -13.11 -8.57
C LEU A 72 7.23 -14.36 -9.23
N PRO A 73 6.78 -15.35 -8.44
CA PRO A 73 5.85 -16.36 -8.94
C PRO A 73 4.63 -15.69 -9.60
N ALA A 74 4.19 -16.23 -10.75
CA ALA A 74 3.18 -15.59 -11.60
C ALA A 74 1.85 -15.34 -10.87
N ASP A 75 1.43 -16.28 -10.02
CA ASP A 75 0.23 -16.17 -9.19
C ASP A 75 0.31 -15.01 -8.19
N VAL A 76 1.49 -14.80 -7.58
CA VAL A 76 1.73 -13.67 -6.66
C VAL A 76 1.78 -12.35 -7.43
N GLU A 77 2.43 -12.32 -8.59
CA GLU A 77 2.50 -11.15 -9.46
C GLU A 77 1.11 -10.73 -9.95
N ASP A 78 0.30 -11.68 -10.43
CA ASP A 78 -1.06 -11.42 -10.90
C ASP A 78 -1.95 -10.88 -9.79
N LEU A 79 -1.88 -11.46 -8.59
CA LEU A 79 -2.66 -11.01 -7.44
C LEU A 79 -2.28 -9.59 -7.01
N LEU A 80 -0.98 -9.29 -6.94
CA LEU A 80 -0.49 -7.95 -6.61
C LEU A 80 -0.91 -6.92 -7.66
N ASN A 81 -0.79 -7.26 -8.95
CA ASN A 81 -1.17 -6.39 -10.05
C ASN A 81 -2.67 -6.09 -10.03
N ALA A 82 -3.52 -7.09 -9.79
CA ALA A 82 -4.97 -6.92 -9.65
C ALA A 82 -5.31 -5.96 -8.49
N ALA A 83 -4.66 -6.12 -7.34
CA ALA A 83 -4.85 -5.23 -6.20
C ALA A 83 -4.41 -3.79 -6.51
N ARG A 84 -3.26 -3.61 -7.17
CA ARG A 84 -2.79 -2.29 -7.61
C ARG A 84 -3.73 -1.63 -8.61
N THR A 85 -4.23 -2.35 -9.61
CA THR A 85 -5.22 -1.83 -10.58
C THR A 85 -6.51 -1.39 -9.90
N PHE A 86 -6.99 -2.14 -8.91
CA PHE A 86 -8.15 -1.73 -8.12
C PHE A 86 -7.88 -0.42 -7.36
N MET A 87 -6.70 -0.31 -6.75
CA MET A 87 -6.28 0.88 -6.00
C MET A 87 -6.09 2.10 -6.92
N GLU A 88 -5.60 1.91 -8.14
CA GLU A 88 -5.57 2.98 -9.16
C GLU A 88 -6.98 3.48 -9.47
N THR A 89 -7.95 2.58 -9.58
CA THR A 89 -9.34 2.93 -9.84
C THR A 89 -9.91 3.78 -8.69
N LEU A 90 -9.64 3.39 -7.44
CA LEU A 90 -10.01 4.19 -6.26
C LEU A 90 -9.35 5.57 -6.26
N ALA A 91 -8.04 5.61 -6.54
CA ALA A 91 -7.26 6.84 -6.58
C ALA A 91 -7.72 7.80 -7.69
N ARG A 92 -8.33 7.29 -8.77
CA ARG A 92 -8.91 8.10 -9.86
C ARG A 92 -10.32 8.59 -9.54
N LYS A 93 -11.14 7.81 -8.82
CA LYS A 93 -12.54 8.17 -8.48
C LYS A 93 -12.67 9.37 -7.53
N GLY A 94 -11.59 9.81 -6.88
CA GLY A 94 -11.51 11.06 -6.13
C GLY A 94 -11.11 12.29 -6.95
N GLY A 95 -11.17 12.22 -8.29
CA GLY A 95 -10.67 13.24 -9.22
C GLY A 95 -11.68 13.80 -10.22
N VAL A 96 -12.97 13.82 -9.87
CA VAL A 96 -13.95 14.72 -10.51
C VAL A 96 -14.72 15.40 -9.38
N LYS A 97 -14.52 16.71 -9.25
CA LYS A 97 -15.39 17.62 -8.51
C LYS A 97 -16.41 18.17 -9.49
#